data_AF-A0AAN8X887-F1
#
_entry.id   AF-A0AAN8X887-F1
#
_cell.length_a   1.000
_cell.length_b   1.000
_cell.length_c   1.000
_cell.angle_alpha   90.00
_cell.angle_beta   90.00
_cell.angle_gamma   90.00
#
_symmetry.space_group_name_H-M   'P 1'
#
loop_
_entity.id
_entity.type
_entity.pdbx_description
1 polymer ?
#
loop_
_entity_poly.entity_id
_entity_poly.type
_entity_poly.pdbx_seq_one_letter_code
_entity_poly.pdbx_strand_id
1 'polypeptide(L)'
;DVELRFAGKEAYLQNTLYNTVPIVIRGNGHTNLILHTLGGYLARAWNPEEGCRSCWDDMIAIDLKNEAELPKVTIGIFIEKATPFLEEFFQKIVALTYPKSKISIFIHNNEEFHDKLVDGWIEEITPEYASVKYVKREENVKEWHARNSAM
;
A
#
# COMPACT_ATOMS: atom_id res chain seq x y z
N ASP A 1 -31.47 -7.23 -4.73
CA ASP A 1 -32.41 -6.19 -5.22
C ASP A 1 -31.77 -5.12 -6.09
N VAL A 2 -30.45 -4.93 -6.01
CA VAL A 2 -29.73 -4.04 -6.93
C VAL A 2 -28.60 -4.80 -7.63
N GLU A 3 -28.34 -4.46 -8.88
CA GLU A 3 -27.32 -5.08 -9.73
C GLU A 3 -26.53 -3.99 -10.46
N LEU A 4 -25.21 -4.08 -10.45
CA LEU A 4 -24.36 -3.20 -11.25
C LEU A 4 -24.38 -3.66 -12.71
N ARG A 5 -24.70 -2.75 -13.62
CA ARG A 5 -24.76 -3.01 -15.06
C ARG A 5 -23.93 -1.98 -15.82
N PHE A 6 -23.56 -2.34 -17.04
CA PHE A 6 -22.72 -1.54 -17.90
C PHE A 6 -23.39 -1.34 -19.26
N ALA A 7 -23.34 -0.12 -19.77
CA ALA A 7 -23.79 0.24 -21.11
C ALA A 7 -22.73 1.13 -21.74
N GLY A 8 -21.84 0.51 -22.53
CA GLY A 8 -20.67 1.17 -23.10
C GLY A 8 -19.82 1.82 -22.00
N LYS A 9 -19.75 3.15 -22.03
CA LYS A 9 -18.95 3.98 -21.10
C LYS A 9 -19.63 4.26 -19.74
N GLU A 10 -20.88 3.86 -19.56
CA GLU A 10 -21.64 4.14 -18.34
C GLU A 10 -21.80 2.88 -17.50
N ALA A 11 -21.42 2.98 -16.23
CA ALA A 11 -21.78 2.02 -15.20
C ALA A 11 -22.98 2.58 -14.42
N TYR A 12 -24.04 1.79 -14.28
CA TYR A 12 -25.26 2.20 -13.58
C TYR A 12 -25.77 1.07 -12.70
N LEU A 13 -26.52 1.44 -11.66
CA LEU A 13 -27.15 0.49 -10.78
C LEU A 13 -28.59 0.24 -11.24
N GLN A 14 -28.98 -1.02 -11.41
CA GLN A 14 -30.35 -1.42 -11.72
C GLN A 14 -31.02 -1.94 -10.46
N ASN A 15 -32.14 -1.35 -10.05
CA ASN A 15 -33.03 -1.99 -9.09
C ASN A 15 -33.83 -3.08 -9.83
N THR A 16 -33.57 -4.34 -9.50
CA THR A 16 -34.18 -5.50 -10.17
C THR A 16 -35.61 -5.77 -9.70
N LEU A 17 -35.98 -5.29 -8.51
CA LEU A 17 -37.31 -5.47 -7.95
C LEU A 17 -38.34 -4.56 -8.62
N TYR A 18 -37.96 -3.30 -8.89
CA TYR A 18 -38.85 -2.29 -9.47
C TYR A 18 -38.53 -1.95 -10.93
N ASN A 19 -37.50 -2.58 -11.51
CA ASN A 19 -37.00 -2.29 -12.85
C ASN A 19 -36.67 -0.79 -13.08
N THR A 20 -36.08 -0.13 -12.09
CA THR A 20 -35.69 1.29 -12.14
C THR A 20 -34.18 1.49 -12.05
N VAL A 21 -33.69 2.61 -12.60
CA VAL A 21 -32.29 3.05 -12.48
C VAL A 21 -32.24 4.26 -11.54
N PRO A 22 -31.85 4.10 -10.26
CA PRO A 22 -31.76 5.22 -9.33
C PRO A 22 -30.66 6.21 -9.72
N ILE A 23 -30.96 7.50 -9.56
CA ILE A 23 -29.99 8.60 -9.77
C ILE A 23 -29.15 8.83 -8.51
N VAL A 24 -29.75 8.65 -7.33
CA VAL A 24 -29.09 8.83 -6.04
C VAL A 24 -29.05 7.50 -5.32
N ILE A 25 -27.85 7.11 -4.88
CA ILE A 25 -27.63 5.91 -4.09
C ILE A 25 -27.20 6.36 -2.70
N ARG A 26 -27.97 5.94 -1.71
CA ARG A 26 -27.70 6.23 -0.29
C ARG A 26 -27.40 4.92 0.42
N GLY A 27 -26.18 4.75 0.89
CA GLY A 27 -25.84 3.68 1.83
C GLY A 27 -26.25 4.10 3.24
N ASN A 28 -27.33 3.54 3.78
CA ASN A 28 -27.76 3.74 5.15
C ASN A 28 -27.35 2.55 6.04
N GLY A 29 -27.14 2.81 7.34
CA GLY A 29 -26.80 1.77 8.31
C GLY A 29 -25.51 1.04 7.97
N HIS A 30 -25.54 -0.29 7.91
CA HIS A 30 -24.38 -1.15 7.72
C HIS A 30 -24.04 -1.43 6.24
N THR A 31 -24.39 -0.53 5.32
CA THR A 31 -24.20 -0.72 3.86
C THR A 31 -23.00 0.03 3.28
N ASN A 32 -22.20 0.71 4.11
CA ASN A 32 -21.05 1.52 3.67
C ASN A 32 -20.04 0.73 2.82
N LEU A 33 -19.79 -0.54 3.15
CA LEU A 33 -18.87 -1.38 2.38
C LEU A 33 -19.39 -1.65 0.95
N ILE A 34 -20.70 -1.90 0.83
CA ILE A 34 -21.35 -2.10 -0.48
C ILE A 34 -21.30 -0.79 -1.27
N LEU A 35 -21.59 0.34 -0.63
CA LEU A 35 -21.52 1.65 -1.27
C LEU A 35 -20.11 1.97 -1.76
N HIS A 36 -19.08 1.67 -0.96
CA HIS A 36 -17.68 1.86 -1.36
C HIS A 36 -17.32 0.98 -2.58
N THR A 37 -17.78 -0.28 -2.58
CA THR A 37 -17.59 -1.17 -3.73
C THR A 37 -18.26 -0.61 -4.99
N LEU A 38 -19.49 -0.13 -4.89
CA LEU A 38 -20.21 0.48 -6.01
C LEU A 38 -19.55 1.78 -6.49
N GLY A 39 -19.01 2.58 -5.57
CA GLY A 39 -18.30 3.82 -5.87
C GLY A 39 -17.07 3.63 -6.77
N GLY A 40 -16.47 2.44 -6.78
CA GLY A 40 -15.38 2.11 -7.70
C GLY A 40 -15.78 2.00 -9.18
N TYR A 41 -17.08 1.92 -9.48
CA TYR A 41 -17.60 1.74 -10.84
C TYR A 41 -18.51 2.89 -11.26
N LEU A 42 -19.44 3.26 -10.38
CA LEU A 42 -20.46 4.26 -10.65
C LEU A 42 -19.85 5.66 -10.80
N ALA A 43 -20.66 6.60 -11.30
CA ALA A 43 -20.22 7.97 -11.60
C ALA A 43 -19.01 8.00 -12.55
N ARG A 44 -18.93 7.02 -13.47
CA ARG A 44 -17.86 6.83 -14.44
C ARG A 44 -16.49 6.59 -13.81
N ALA A 45 -16.42 6.12 -12.57
CA ALA A 45 -15.15 5.76 -11.94
C ALA A 45 -14.43 4.64 -12.73
N TRP A 46 -15.19 3.66 -13.24
CA TRP A 46 -14.67 2.59 -14.08
C TRP A 46 -15.71 2.09 -15.10
N ASN A 47 -15.27 1.75 -16.32
CA ASN A 47 -16.11 1.05 -17.30
C ASN A 47 -15.28 0.09 -18.20
N PRO A 48 -15.91 -0.88 -18.90
CA PRO A 48 -15.19 -1.86 -19.72
C PRO A 48 -14.44 -1.29 -20.93
N GLU A 49 -14.84 -0.12 -21.45
CA GLU A 49 -14.20 0.48 -22.63
C GLU A 49 -12.95 1.30 -22.28
N GLU A 50 -12.99 2.03 -21.17
CA GLU A 50 -11.96 3.01 -20.78
C GLU A 50 -11.16 2.56 -19.56
N GLY A 51 -11.62 1.53 -18.85
CA GLY A 51 -11.05 1.11 -17.57
C GLY A 51 -11.29 2.12 -16.46
N CYS A 52 -10.33 2.21 -15.54
CA CYS A 52 -10.37 3.14 -14.41
C CYS A 52 -10.03 4.56 -14.87
N ARG A 53 -10.90 5.52 -14.58
CA ARG A 53 -10.74 6.89 -15.07
C ARG A 53 -9.94 7.80 -14.15
N SER A 54 -9.88 7.48 -12.86
CA SER A 54 -9.17 8.27 -11.84
C SER A 54 -7.87 7.62 -11.32
N CYS A 55 -7.51 6.43 -11.82
CA CYS A 55 -6.34 5.70 -11.32
C CYS A 55 -5.01 6.40 -11.59
N TRP A 56 -5.00 7.36 -12.52
CA TRP A 56 -3.82 8.14 -12.90
C TRP A 56 -3.90 9.59 -12.43
N ASP A 57 -4.96 9.95 -11.69
CA ASP A 57 -5.10 11.28 -11.11
C ASP A 57 -3.96 11.49 -10.10
N ASP A 58 -3.38 12.70 -10.11
CA ASP A 58 -2.28 13.11 -9.23
C ASP A 58 -1.05 12.19 -9.23
N MET A 59 -0.82 11.45 -10.32
CA MET A 59 0.36 10.59 -10.45
C MET A 59 1.65 11.42 -10.40
N ILE A 60 2.50 11.13 -9.40
CA ILE A 60 3.82 11.76 -9.28
C ILE A 60 4.80 10.99 -10.16
N ALA A 61 5.29 11.64 -11.22
CA ALA A 61 6.39 11.11 -12.01
C ALA A 61 7.70 11.20 -11.20
N ILE A 62 8.39 10.07 -11.06
CA ILE A 62 9.68 10.02 -10.37
C ILE A 62 10.75 10.56 -11.33
N ASP A 63 11.17 11.81 -11.13
CA ASP A 63 12.33 12.38 -11.79
C ASP A 63 13.56 12.34 -10.87
N LEU A 64 14.43 11.36 -11.11
CA LEU A 64 15.68 11.20 -10.35
C LEU A 64 16.67 12.37 -10.56
N LYS A 65 16.46 13.25 -11.55
CA LYS A 65 17.30 14.44 -11.72
C LYS A 65 16.97 15.54 -10.71
N ASN A 66 15.76 15.52 -10.15
CA ASN A 66 15.29 16.50 -9.18
C ASN A 66 14.90 15.82 -7.86
N GLU A 67 15.85 15.10 -7.26
CA GLU A 67 15.63 14.38 -6.00
C GLU A 67 15.13 15.28 -4.86
N ALA A 68 15.44 16.57 -4.91
CA ALA A 68 15.01 17.55 -3.91
C ALA A 68 13.48 17.62 -3.79
N GLU A 69 12.76 17.53 -4.92
CA GLU A 69 11.29 17.60 -4.98
C GLU A 69 10.59 16.29 -4.63
N LEU A 70 11.32 15.17 -4.64
CA LEU A 70 10.74 13.88 -4.27
C LEU A 70 10.37 13.82 -2.78
N PRO A 71 9.20 13.25 -2.43
CA PRO A 71 8.77 13.14 -1.04
C PRO A 71 9.71 12.26 -0.21
N LYS A 72 9.75 12.48 1.11
CA LYS A 72 10.39 11.50 2.00
C LYS A 72 9.42 10.35 2.25
N VAL A 73 9.93 9.13 2.20
CA VAL A 73 9.10 7.92 2.37
C VAL A 73 9.68 7.04 3.47
N THR A 74 8.82 6.34 4.19
CA THR A 74 9.22 5.36 5.20
C THR A 74 8.84 3.96 4.74
N ILE A 75 9.79 3.03 4.75
CA ILE A 75 9.57 1.61 4.48
C ILE A 75 9.59 0.86 5.80
N GLY A 76 8.45 0.30 6.18
CA GLY A 76 8.32 -0.59 7.33
C GLY A 76 8.47 -2.05 6.92
N ILE A 77 9.50 -2.72 7.44
CA ILE A 77 9.80 -4.15 7.21
C ILE A 77 9.49 -4.92 8.50
N PHE A 78 8.68 -5.98 8.37
CA PHE A 78 8.20 -6.77 9.51
C PHE A 78 8.49 -8.25 9.28
N ILE A 79 9.41 -8.80 10.06
CA ILE A 79 9.84 -10.20 10.00
C ILE A 79 9.29 -10.91 11.23
N GLU A 80 8.04 -11.35 11.13
CA GLU A 80 7.27 -11.91 12.26
C GLU A 80 7.30 -13.44 12.32
N LYS A 81 7.89 -14.08 11.31
CA LYS A 81 8.01 -15.53 11.15
C LYS A 81 9.20 -15.88 10.28
N ALA A 82 9.78 -17.07 10.49
CA ALA A 82 10.89 -17.58 9.69
C ALA A 82 10.54 -17.60 8.19
N THR A 83 10.96 -16.55 7.49
CA THR A 83 10.66 -16.32 6.07
C THR A 83 11.87 -16.70 5.22
N PRO A 84 11.71 -17.56 4.20
CA PRO A 84 12.80 -17.93 3.30
C PRO A 84 13.17 -16.77 2.37
N PHE A 85 14.39 -16.79 1.83
CA PHE A 85 14.90 -15.82 0.83
C PHE A 85 14.90 -14.36 1.31
N LEU A 86 15.26 -14.15 2.59
CA LEU A 86 15.29 -12.83 3.20
C LEU A 86 16.45 -11.96 2.66
N GLU A 87 17.58 -12.58 2.30
CA GLU A 87 18.70 -11.92 1.63
C GLU A 87 18.26 -11.33 0.27
N GLU A 88 17.57 -12.11 -0.55
CA GLU A 88 17.05 -11.66 -1.85
C GLU A 88 15.97 -10.58 -1.68
N PHE A 89 15.18 -10.66 -0.62
CA PHE A 89 14.24 -9.59 -0.27
C PHE A 89 14.99 -8.28 0.01
N PHE A 90 16.05 -8.30 0.81
CA PHE A 90 16.85 -7.11 1.10
C PHE A 90 17.59 -6.58 -0.13
N GLN A 91 18.11 -7.44 -0.99
CA GLN A 91 18.69 -7.03 -2.28
C GLN A 91 17.68 -6.26 -3.14
N LYS A 92 16.40 -6.67 -3.14
CA LYS A 92 15.34 -5.94 -3.86
C LYS A 92 15.04 -4.57 -3.26
N ILE A 93 15.11 -4.42 -1.94
CA ILE A 93 14.96 -3.11 -1.28
C ILE A 93 16.08 -2.16 -1.71
N VAL A 94 17.33 -2.65 -1.71
CA VAL A 94 18.49 -1.85 -2.16
C VAL A 94 18.40 -1.48 -3.63
N ALA A 95 17.78 -2.33 -4.47
CA ALA A 95 17.61 -2.10 -5.90
C ALA A 95 16.42 -1.18 -6.26
N LEU A 96 15.68 -0.65 -5.27
CA LEU A 96 14.57 0.28 -5.54
C LEU A 96 15.06 1.54 -6.26
N THR A 97 14.36 1.91 -7.34
CA THR A 97 14.67 3.11 -8.14
C THR A 97 14.09 4.36 -7.46
N TYR A 98 14.61 4.68 -6.28
CA TYR A 98 14.25 5.86 -5.49
C TYR A 98 15.47 6.32 -4.67
N PRO A 99 15.69 7.64 -4.47
CA PRO A 99 16.88 8.10 -3.75
C PRO A 99 16.94 7.55 -2.32
N LYS A 100 17.98 6.78 -1.98
CA LYS A 100 18.16 6.19 -0.64
C LYS A 100 18.16 7.25 0.46
N SER A 101 18.70 8.43 0.17
CA SER A 101 18.70 9.62 1.04
C SER A 101 17.30 10.17 1.38
N LYS A 102 16.26 9.75 0.66
CA LYS A 102 14.84 10.10 0.90
C LYS A 102 14.04 8.96 1.52
N ILE A 103 14.65 7.81 1.77
CA ILE A 103 14.01 6.63 2.34
C ILE A 103 14.46 6.48 3.80
N SER A 104 13.48 6.45 4.70
CA SER A 104 13.65 6.01 6.08
C SER A 104 13.24 4.54 6.19
N ILE A 105 14.08 3.70 6.80
CA ILE A 105 13.77 2.28 7.01
C ILE A 105 13.41 2.05 8.48
N PHE A 106 12.30 1.38 8.71
CA PHE A 106 11.94 0.80 10.00
C PHE A 106 11.93 -0.72 9.85
N ILE A 107 12.60 -1.44 10.73
CA ILE A 107 12.60 -2.90 10.75
C ILE A 107 12.18 -3.39 12.12
N HIS A 108 11.30 -4.38 12.12
CA HIS A 108 11.02 -5.20 13.28
C HIS A 108 11.35 -6.66 12.94
N ASN A 109 12.27 -7.26 13.68
CA ASN A 109 12.55 -8.69 13.60
C ASN A 109 12.09 -9.37 14.89
N ASN A 110 11.20 -10.35 14.77
CA ASN A 110 10.73 -11.17 15.88
C ASN A 110 11.28 -12.61 15.83
N GLU A 111 12.19 -12.89 14.88
CA GLU A 111 12.67 -14.24 14.60
C GLU A 111 14.17 -14.38 14.80
N GLU A 112 14.55 -15.16 15.81
CA GLU A 112 15.95 -15.36 16.21
C GLU A 112 16.82 -15.93 15.09
N PHE A 113 16.23 -16.77 14.24
CA PHE A 113 16.91 -17.34 13.07
C PHE A 113 17.46 -16.26 12.12
N HIS A 114 16.79 -15.11 12.04
CA HIS A 114 17.13 -14.03 11.12
C HIS A 114 18.03 -12.94 11.72
N ASP A 115 18.28 -12.96 13.03
CA ASP A 115 18.98 -11.86 13.72
C ASP A 115 20.32 -11.51 13.07
N LYS A 116 21.17 -12.52 12.81
CA LYS A 116 22.50 -12.30 12.21
C LYS A 116 22.44 -11.68 10.82
N LEU A 117 21.47 -12.11 10.02
CA LEU A 117 21.28 -11.66 8.65
C LEU A 117 20.76 -10.21 8.64
N VAL A 118 19.79 -9.89 9.50
CA VAL A 118 19.25 -8.54 9.65
C VAL A 118 20.29 -7.58 10.23
N ASP A 119 21.03 -7.99 11.26
CA ASP A 119 22.10 -7.19 11.87
C ASP A 119 23.16 -6.81 10.82
N GLY A 120 23.67 -7.78 10.07
CA GLY A 120 24.67 -7.52 9.03
C GLY A 120 24.14 -6.61 7.93
N TRP A 121 22.87 -6.78 7.53
CA TRP A 121 22.26 -5.91 6.53
C TRP A 121 22.09 -4.46 7.02
N ILE A 122 21.62 -4.27 8.26
CA ILE A 122 21.44 -2.96 8.88
C ILE A 122 22.76 -2.17 8.90
N GLU A 123 23.86 -2.83 9.29
CA GLU A 123 25.18 -2.20 9.33
C GLU A 123 25.62 -1.72 7.93
N GLU A 124 25.34 -2.50 6.88
CA GLU A 124 25.65 -2.15 5.49
C GLU A 124 24.85 -0.93 5.00
N ILE A 125 23.54 -0.87 5.28
CA ILE A 125 22.65 0.15 4.71
C ILE A 125 22.58 1.45 5.50
N THR A 126 22.86 1.44 6.81
CA THR A 126 22.78 2.62 7.67
C THR A 126 23.42 3.90 7.10
N PRO A 127 24.62 3.86 6.45
CA PRO A 127 25.22 5.08 5.90
C PRO A 127 24.54 5.65 4.64
N GLU A 128 23.76 4.85 3.90
CA GLU A 128 23.17 5.27 2.61
C GLU A 128 21.75 5.83 2.73
N TYR A 129 21.01 5.42 3.77
CA TYR A 129 19.60 5.75 3.94
C TYR A 129 19.38 6.98 4.82
N ALA A 130 18.22 7.63 4.68
CA ALA A 130 17.89 8.85 5.43
C ALA A 130 17.89 8.62 6.95
N SER A 131 17.32 7.48 7.36
CA SER A 131 17.36 6.99 8.73
C SER A 131 17.06 5.50 8.73
N VAL A 132 17.60 4.78 9.72
CA VAL A 132 17.32 3.37 9.92
C VAL A 132 16.99 3.16 11.39
N LYS A 133 15.82 2.57 11.67
CA LYS A 133 15.40 2.16 13.01
C LYS A 133 15.18 0.66 13.01
N TYR A 134 15.92 -0.05 13.84
CA TYR A 134 15.81 -1.49 14.00
C TYR A 134 15.30 -1.80 15.41
N VAL A 135 14.17 -2.49 15.49
CA VAL A 135 13.59 -3.05 16.70
C VAL A 135 13.88 -4.54 16.71
N LYS A 136 14.70 -4.96 17.67
CA LYS A 136 15.09 -6.37 17.79
C LYS A 136 14.07 -7.17 18.58
N ARG A 137 14.15 -8.49 18.46
CA ARG A 137 13.32 -9.42 19.21
C ARG A 137 13.49 -9.26 20.71
N GLU A 138 14.69 -8.94 21.21
CA GLU A 138 14.96 -8.80 22.65
C GLU A 138 14.15 -7.67 23.30
N GLU A 139 13.71 -6.69 22.51
CA GLU A 139 12.81 -5.63 22.97
C GLU A 139 11.38 -6.14 23.24
N ASN A 140 11.08 -7.38 22.85
CA ASN A 140 9.84 -8.10 23.12
C ASN A 140 8.58 -7.31 22.73
N VAL A 141 8.68 -6.59 21.62
CA VAL A 141 7.59 -5.78 21.06
C VAL A 141 6.67 -6.71 20.27
N LYS A 142 5.36 -6.66 20.55
CA LYS A 142 4.38 -7.42 19.75
C LYS A 142 4.24 -6.80 18.37
N GLU A 143 4.02 -7.61 17.34
CA GLU A 143 3.81 -7.18 15.95
C GLU A 143 2.92 -5.93 15.82
N TRP A 144 1.74 -5.92 16.46
CA TRP A 144 0.80 -4.81 16.34
C TRP A 144 1.36 -3.50 16.92
N HIS A 145 2.14 -3.57 17.99
CA HIS A 145 2.83 -2.40 18.56
C HIS A 145 3.95 -1.92 17.64
N ALA A 146 4.69 -2.86 17.03
CA ALA A 146 5.74 -2.53 16.08
C ALA A 146 5.16 -1.82 14.85
N ARG A 147 4.05 -2.34 14.30
CA ARG A 147 3.33 -1.72 13.16
C ARG A 147 2.84 -0.32 13.49
N ASN A 148 2.22 -0.14 14.66
CA ASN A 148 1.78 1.20 15.11
C ASN A 148 2.94 2.17 15.34
N SER A 149 4.13 1.69 15.69
CA SER A 149 5.31 2.54 15.90
C SER A 149 6.02 2.94 14.61
N ALA A 150 5.72 2.26 13.51
CA ALA A 150 6.26 2.52 12.18
C ALA A 150 5.40 3.48 11.35
N MET A 151 4.12 3.63 11.72
CA MET A 151 3.15 4.57 11.14
C MET A 151 3.31 5.96 11.76
#